data_AF-A0A917L168-F1
#
_entry.id   AF-A0A917L168-F1
#
_cell.length_a   1.000
_cell.length_b   1.000
_cell.length_c   1.000
_cell.angle_alpha   90.00
_cell.angle_beta   90.00
_cell.angle_gamma   90.00
#
_symmetry.space_group_name_H-M   'P 1'
#
loop_
_entity.id
_entity.type
_entity.pdbx_description
1 polymer ?
#
loop_
_entity_poly.entity_id
_entity_poly.type
_entity_poly.pdbx_seq_one_letter_code
_entity_poly.pdbx_strand_id
1 'polypeptide(L)'
;MFGQRLDPVVLGDALAITKACQVFIAVGSSLQVQPAAGLVGVAADHGARLVIVNAEPTPYDDRADEVVRDPIGTALPQLLRGLRESGPA
;
A
#
# COMPACT_ATOMS: atom_id res chain seq x y z
N MET A 1 -18.44 -4.38 -9.82
CA MET A 1 -18.55 -5.84 -9.60
C MET A 1 -17.25 -6.52 -10.03
N PHE A 2 -16.94 -7.70 -9.50
CA PHE A 2 -15.81 -8.50 -10.00
C PHE A 2 -15.97 -8.79 -11.50
N GLY A 3 -14.86 -8.80 -12.24
CA GLY A 3 -14.84 -9.03 -13.69
C GLY A 3 -15.19 -7.81 -14.55
N GLN A 4 -15.59 -6.69 -13.95
CA GLN A 4 -15.69 -5.43 -14.68
C GLN A 4 -14.31 -4.83 -14.91
N ARG A 5 -14.09 -4.27 -16.10
CA ARG A 5 -12.87 -3.53 -16.39
C ARG A 5 -12.84 -2.28 -15.52
N LEU A 6 -11.69 -2.01 -14.91
CA LEU A 6 -11.43 -0.72 -14.29
C LEU A 6 -11.37 0.35 -15.39
N ASP A 7 -11.68 1.59 -15.01
CA ASP A 7 -11.48 2.73 -15.89
C ASP A 7 -10.00 2.83 -16.26
N PRO A 8 -9.65 2.78 -17.56
CA PRO A 8 -8.27 2.79 -18.00
C PRO A 8 -7.54 4.09 -17.69
N VAL A 9 -8.26 5.23 -17.61
CA VAL A 9 -7.67 6.53 -17.26
C VAL A 9 -7.26 6.51 -15.79
N VAL A 10 -8.17 6.12 -14.90
CA VAL A 10 -7.91 6.03 -13.45
C VAL A 10 -6.78 5.05 -13.15
N LEU A 11 -6.76 3.89 -13.82
CA LEU A 11 -5.69 2.92 -13.64
C LEU A 11 -4.34 3.43 -14.17
N GLY A 12 -4.35 4.16 -15.29
CA GLY A 12 -3.16 4.81 -15.85
C GLY A 12 -2.58 5.84 -14.88
N ASP A 13 -3.42 6.69 -14.30
CA ASP A 13 -3.02 7.69 -13.32
C ASP A 13 -2.46 7.05 -12.05
N ALA A 14 -3.13 6.02 -11.53
CA ALA A 14 -2.66 5.26 -10.37
C ALA A 14 -1.27 4.64 -10.64
N LEU A 15 -1.06 4.09 -11.84
CA LEU A 15 0.22 3.54 -12.25
C LEU A 15 1.31 4.63 -12.33
N ALA A 16 1.00 5.79 -12.90
CA ALA A 16 1.94 6.91 -13.00
C ALA A 16 2.37 7.41 -11.60
N ILE A 17 1.41 7.58 -10.69
CA ILE A 17 1.67 7.96 -9.29
C ILE A 17 2.52 6.90 -8.59
N THR A 18 2.17 5.62 -8.77
CA THR A 18 2.90 4.48 -8.18
C THR A 18 4.37 4.48 -8.60
N LYS A 19 4.67 4.73 -9.88
CA LYS A 19 6.05 4.79 -10.38
C LYS A 19 6.87 5.97 -9.85
N ALA A 20 6.19 7.06 -9.47
CA ALA A 20 6.83 8.28 -8.99
C ALA A 20 6.89 8.39 -7.47
N CYS A 21 6.22 7.51 -6.73
CA CYS A 21 6.13 7.61 -5.28
C CYS A 21 7.44 7.20 -4.60
N GLN A 22 7.74 7.83 -3.47
CA GLN A 22 8.86 7.44 -2.61
C GLN A 22 8.45 6.42 -1.55
N VAL A 23 7.17 6.41 -1.20
CA VAL A 23 6.58 5.52 -0.20
C VAL A 23 5.23 5.04 -0.73
N PHE A 24 4.99 3.73 -0.68
CA PHE A 24 3.71 3.11 -0.99
C PHE A 24 3.22 2.35 0.23
N ILE A 25 2.02 2.68 0.71
CA ILE A 25 1.41 2.05 1.88
C ILE A 25 0.16 1.29 1.46
N ALA A 26 0.19 -0.03 1.57
CA ALA A 26 -0.99 -0.88 1.39
C ALA A 26 -1.66 -1.13 2.74
N VAL A 27 -2.92 -0.74 2.89
CA VAL A 27 -3.65 -0.85 4.16
C VAL A 27 -4.90 -1.70 3.99
N GLY A 28 -5.07 -2.72 4.82
CA GLY A 28 -6.31 -3.49 4.92
C GLY A 28 -6.68 -4.23 3.63
N SER A 29 -5.67 -4.68 2.88
CA SER A 29 -5.83 -5.37 1.61
C SER A 29 -5.08 -6.69 1.64
N SER A 30 -5.71 -7.75 1.14
CA SER A 30 -5.05 -9.05 0.94
C SER A 30 -4.06 -9.03 -0.23
N LEU A 31 -4.10 -7.99 -1.07
CA LEU A 31 -3.25 -7.82 -2.25
C LEU A 31 -3.31 -8.99 -3.24
N GLN A 32 -4.50 -9.58 -3.42
CA GLN A 32 -4.72 -10.68 -4.37
C GLN A 32 -5.45 -10.26 -5.64
N VAL A 33 -6.22 -9.16 -5.59
CA VAL A 33 -7.10 -8.77 -6.70
C VAL A 33 -6.37 -7.90 -7.71
N GLN A 34 -6.28 -8.39 -8.94
CA GLN A 34 -5.70 -7.68 -10.07
C GLN A 34 -6.72 -6.76 -10.76
N PRO A 35 -6.28 -5.65 -11.38
CA PRO A 35 -4.88 -5.17 -11.50
C PRO A 35 -4.37 -4.36 -10.30
N ALA A 36 -5.22 -4.03 -9.33
CA ALA A 36 -4.86 -3.13 -8.23
C ALA A 36 -3.69 -3.65 -7.36
N ALA A 37 -3.66 -4.94 -7.04
CA ALA A 37 -2.57 -5.56 -6.29
C ALA A 37 -1.21 -5.43 -6.99
N GLY A 38 -1.19 -5.43 -8.33
CA GLY A 38 0.03 -5.27 -9.12
C GLY A 38 0.74 -3.93 -8.90
N LEU A 39 0.03 -2.90 -8.44
CA LEU A 39 0.65 -1.59 -8.13
C LEU A 39 1.70 -1.70 -7.03
N VAL A 40 1.53 -2.60 -6.06
CA VAL A 40 2.53 -2.84 -5.00
C VAL A 40 3.84 -3.37 -5.60
N GLY A 41 3.73 -4.30 -6.53
CA GLY A 41 4.89 -4.82 -7.26
C GLY A 41 5.58 -3.72 -8.07
N VAL A 42 4.81 -2.91 -8.79
CA VAL A 42 5.34 -1.77 -9.57
C VAL A 42 6.07 -0.78 -8.66
N ALA A 43 5.52 -0.45 -7.49
CA ALA A 43 6.14 0.46 -6.54
C ALA A 43 7.50 -0.07 -6.06
N ALA A 44 7.59 -1.34 -5.67
CA ALA A 44 8.88 -1.95 -5.29
C ALA A 44 9.88 -1.94 -6.47
N ASP A 45 9.43 -2.26 -7.68
CA ASP A 45 10.29 -2.27 -8.87
C ASP A 45 10.85 -0.87 -9.20
N HIS A 46 10.16 0.19 -8.78
CA HIS A 46 10.58 1.59 -8.96
C HIS A 46 11.28 2.17 -7.72
N GLY A 47 11.61 1.33 -6.73
CA GLY A 47 12.40 1.72 -5.55
C GLY A 47 11.63 2.52 -4.50
N ALA A 48 10.30 2.50 -4.54
CA ALA A 48 9.50 3.06 -3.45
C ALA A 48 9.62 2.20 -2.19
N ARG A 49 9.68 2.84 -1.03
CA ARG A 49 9.59 2.15 0.26
C ARG A 49 8.19 1.55 0.41
N LEU A 50 8.10 0.24 0.53
CA LEU A 50 6.86 -0.50 0.67
C LEU A 50 6.51 -0.76 2.13
N VAL A 51 5.32 -0.32 2.54
CA VAL A 51 4.76 -0.61 3.87
C VAL A 51 3.43 -1.34 3.69
N ILE A 52 3.28 -2.50 4.32
CA ILE A 52 2.04 -3.27 4.29
C ILE A 52 1.45 -3.30 5.71
N VAL A 53 0.23 -2.80 5.87
CA VAL A 53 -0.52 -2.83 7.12
C VAL A 53 -1.72 -3.76 6.93
N ASN A 54 -1.56 -5.01 7.34
CA ASN A 54 -2.61 -6.01 7.24
C ASN A 54 -2.44 -7.09 8.32
N ALA A 55 -3.54 -7.46 8.97
CA ALA A 55 -3.53 -8.48 10.02
C ALA A 55 -3.17 -9.88 9.49
N GLU A 56 -3.47 -10.14 8.20
CA GLU A 56 -3.22 -11.41 7.54
C GLU A 56 -2.06 -11.33 6.53
N PRO A 57 -1.39 -12.46 6.23
CA PRO A 57 -0.38 -12.55 5.18
C PRO A 57 -0.85 -12.05 3.81
N THR A 58 0.07 -11.47 3.05
CA THR A 58 -0.13 -11.02 1.66
C THR A 58 0.96 -11.59 0.76
N PRO A 59 0.71 -11.72 -0.56
CA PRO A 59 1.73 -12.18 -1.50
C PRO A 59 2.95 -11.26 -1.66
N TYR A 60 2.92 -10.05 -1.07
CA TYR A 60 3.97 -9.04 -1.23
C TYR A 60 4.78 -8.82 0.05
N ASP A 61 4.53 -9.59 1.11
CA ASP A 61 5.19 -9.39 2.40
C ASP A 61 6.71 -9.50 2.30
N ASP A 62 7.23 -10.44 1.50
CA ASP A 62 8.67 -10.63 1.27
C ASP A 62 9.32 -9.49 0.48
N ARG A 63 8.50 -8.64 -0.16
CA ARG A 63 8.95 -7.46 -0.92
C ARG A 63 8.80 -6.17 -0.11
N ALA A 64 8.14 -6.22 1.04
CA ALA A 64 7.88 -5.03 1.84
C ALA A 64 9.08 -4.67 2.71
N ASP A 65 9.39 -3.39 2.82
CA ASP A 65 10.39 -2.89 3.78
C ASP A 65 9.85 -2.98 5.22
N GLU A 66 8.53 -2.95 5.39
CA GLU A 66 7.87 -3.05 6.68
C GLU A 66 6.50 -3.72 6.55
N VAL A 67 6.22 -4.66 7.45
CA VAL A 67 4.92 -5.36 7.54
C VAL A 67 4.37 -5.23 8.96
N VAL A 68 3.24 -4.55 9.08
CA VAL A 68 2.51 -4.36 10.34
C VAL A 68 1.37 -5.39 10.43
N ARG A 69 1.51 -6.35 11.34
CA ARG A 69 0.61 -7.51 11.53
C ARG A 69 -0.48 -7.29 12.58
N ASP A 70 -1.05 -6.09 12.57
CA ASP A 70 -2.13 -5.71 13.48
C ASP A 70 -3.39 -5.36 12.69
N PRO A 71 -4.59 -5.48 13.30
CA PRO A 71 -5.80 -4.94 12.73
C PRO A 71 -5.64 -3.45 12.37
N ILE A 72 -6.09 -3.04 11.18
CA ILE A 72 -5.91 -1.64 10.72
C ILE A 72 -6.56 -0.62 11.66
N GLY A 73 -7.64 -1.01 12.35
CA GLY A 73 -8.34 -0.19 13.34
C GLY A 73 -7.54 0.08 14.61
N THR A 74 -6.51 -0.71 14.90
CA THR A 74 -5.57 -0.49 16.01
C THR A 74 -4.25 0.12 15.53
N ALA A 75 -3.73 -0.35 14.38
CA ALA A 75 -2.45 0.08 13.83
C ALA A 75 -2.45 1.56 13.38
N LEU A 76 -3.42 1.95 12.55
CA LEU A 76 -3.44 3.30 11.97
C LEU A 76 -3.58 4.41 13.03
N PRO A 77 -4.46 4.30 14.05
CA PRO A 77 -4.52 5.33 15.09
C PRO A 77 -3.21 5.52 15.84
N GLN A 78 -2.45 4.45 16.08
CA GLN A 78 -1.15 4.55 16.74
C GLN A 78 -0.13 5.27 15.84
N LEU A 79 -0.08 4.90 14.56
CA LEU A 79 0.78 5.57 13.58
C LEU A 79 0.48 7.07 13.47
N LEU A 80 -0.81 7.43 13.37
CA LEU A 80 -1.24 8.83 13.29
C LEU A 80 -0.93 9.61 14.58
N ARG A 81 -1.01 8.98 15.76
CA ARG A 81 -0.58 9.63 17.01
C ARG A 81 0.91 9.92 17.00
N GLY A 82 1.74 8.96 16.61
CA GLY A 82 3.19 9.15 16.50
C GLY A 82 3.58 10.27 15.54
N LEU A 83 2.89 10.41 14.40
CA LEU A 83 3.10 11.52 13.46
C LEU A 83 2.74 12.89 14.04
N ARG A 84 1.69 12.98 14.87
CA ARG A 84 1.29 14.24 15.53
C ARG A 84 2.27 14.65 16.62
N GLU A 85 2.87 13.69 17.30
CA GLU A 85 3.90 13.91 18.32
C GLU A 85 5.27 14.23 17.71
N SER A 86 5.51 13.78 16.48
CA SER A 86 6.71 14.05 15.68
C SER A 86 6.58 15.25 14.73
N GLY A 87 5.52 16.07 14.89
CA GLY A 87 5.31 17.28 14.09
C GLY A 87 6.51 18.23 14.19
N PRO A 88 6.77 19.06 13.17
CA PRO A 88 7.99 19.84 13.08
C PRO A 88 8.11 20.77 14.29
N ALA A 89 9.25 20.73 14.97
CA ALA A 89 9.72 21.85 15.78
C ALA A 89 9.95 23.08 14.89
#